data_AF-A0ABD0S6L6-F1
#
_entry.id   AF-A0ABD0S6L6-F1
#
_cell.length_a   1.000
_cell.length_b   1.000
_cell.length_c   1.000
_cell.angle_alpha   90.00
_cell.angle_beta   90.00
_cell.angle_gamma   90.00
#
_symmetry.space_group_name_H-M   'P 1'
#
loop_
_entity.id
_entity.type
_entity.pdbx_description
1 polymer ?
#
loop_
_entity_poly.entity_id
_entity_poly.type
_entity_poly.pdbx_seq_one_letter_code
_entity_poly.pdbx_strand_id
1 'polypeptide(L)'
;MLFSSAFQNHIYYRIAGASVVFLMNTINMFRITTSLIEQLPLHPELKEFYEMGLRGRYVTIWNMMIQIVYTGFALTCDLSTVLNKEAMVPNKIRTYRNTLFYGLLFPVGMAISAVFWPYFLYDRELILPVVADAILSPFDNFMVHGVVTMYAVFELVFIPRETKNDLYSPIKYLSWFNVLYVLTIFFTRYVDVGMWAYEILRVTEGTPWLYLVIAHPVLCCFFFYAVQWKILDAIWQKRESLLEKNL
;
A
#
# COMPACT_ATOMS: atom_id res chain seq x y z
N MET A 1 -22.75 -18.39 18.32
CA MET A 1 -23.01 -17.13 19.06
C MET A 1 -21.83 -16.68 19.92
N LEU A 2 -21.16 -17.56 20.69
CA LEU A 2 -20.00 -17.17 21.53
C LEU A 2 -18.78 -16.65 20.73
N PHE A 3 -18.47 -17.26 19.58
CA PHE A 3 -17.43 -16.79 18.64
C PHE A 3 -17.64 -15.34 18.17
N SER A 4 -18.89 -14.87 18.10
CA SER A 4 -19.20 -13.49 17.65
C SER A 4 -18.81 -12.44 18.69
N SER A 5 -19.00 -12.74 19.98
CA SER A 5 -18.80 -11.76 21.07
C SER A 5 -17.33 -11.49 21.40
N ALA A 6 -16.46 -12.50 21.35
CA ALA A 6 -15.03 -12.33 21.67
C ALA A 6 -14.28 -11.49 20.62
N PHE A 7 -14.72 -11.54 19.35
CA PHE A 7 -14.12 -10.77 18.25
C PHE A 7 -14.82 -9.44 17.98
N GLN A 8 -15.94 -9.13 18.64
CA GLN A 8 -16.55 -7.81 18.59
C GLN A 8 -15.59 -6.72 19.09
N ASN A 9 -14.69 -7.01 20.03
CA ASN A 9 -13.70 -6.03 20.49
C ASN A 9 -12.67 -5.62 19.42
N HIS A 10 -12.45 -6.45 18.38
CA HIS A 10 -11.51 -6.11 17.31
C HIS A 10 -12.02 -5.04 16.36
N ILE A 11 -13.34 -4.84 16.27
CA ILE A 11 -13.92 -3.83 15.38
C ILE A 11 -13.48 -2.42 15.78
N TYR A 12 -13.39 -2.13 17.09
CA TYR A 12 -12.98 -0.83 17.59
C TYR A 12 -11.50 -0.54 17.30
N TYR A 13 -10.63 -1.54 17.40
CA TYR A 13 -9.22 -1.39 17.00
C TYR A 13 -9.10 -1.11 15.51
N ARG A 14 -9.87 -1.80 14.67
CA ARG A 14 -9.89 -1.56 13.22
C ARG A 14 -10.41 -0.17 12.87
N ILE A 15 -11.50 0.27 13.48
CA ILE A 15 -12.01 1.63 13.30
C ILE A 15 -10.93 2.66 13.69
N ALA A 16 -10.31 2.53 14.86
CA ALA A 16 -9.26 3.45 15.30
C ALA A 16 -8.06 3.47 14.34
N GLY A 17 -7.54 2.29 13.96
CA GLY A 17 -6.42 2.18 13.04
C GLY A 17 -6.73 2.73 11.65
N ALA A 18 -7.88 2.38 11.09
CA ALA A 18 -8.33 2.87 9.79
C ALA A 18 -8.58 4.38 9.80
N SER A 19 -9.16 4.94 10.87
CA SER A 19 -9.34 6.41 11.01
C SER A 19 -8.00 7.14 11.05
N VAL A 20 -7.05 6.65 11.86
CA VAL A 20 -5.71 7.24 11.96
C VAL A 20 -5.03 7.22 10.59
N VAL A 21 -5.01 6.07 9.92
CA VAL A 21 -4.30 5.92 8.64
C VAL A 21 -4.99 6.67 7.51
N PHE A 22 -6.33 6.72 7.47
CA PHE A 22 -7.08 7.53 6.52
C PHE A 22 -6.72 9.01 6.64
N LEU A 23 -6.77 9.55 7.88
CA LEU A 23 -6.43 10.94 8.15
C LEU A 23 -4.97 11.23 7.87
N MET A 24 -4.06 10.39 8.35
CA MET A 24 -2.62 10.56 8.15
C MET A 24 -2.24 10.56 6.67
N ASN A 25 -2.74 9.59 5.87
CA ASN A 25 -2.45 9.56 4.43
C ASN A 25 -3.05 10.77 3.70
N THR A 26 -4.26 11.19 4.06
CA THR A 26 -4.91 12.37 3.45
C THR A 26 -4.14 13.65 3.76
N ILE A 27 -3.75 13.84 5.03
CA ILE A 27 -2.97 15.00 5.48
C ILE A 27 -1.58 14.98 4.83
N ASN A 28 -0.90 13.84 4.81
CA ASN A 28 0.42 13.69 4.20
C ASN A 28 0.36 13.99 2.68
N MET A 29 -0.66 13.49 1.99
CA MET A 29 -0.87 13.79 0.56
C MET A 29 -1.06 15.28 0.31
N PHE A 30 -1.84 15.96 1.15
CA PHE A 30 -2.03 17.40 1.06
C PHE A 30 -0.72 18.15 1.33
N ARG A 31 -0.02 17.83 2.42
CA ARG A 31 1.26 18.45 2.79
C ARG A 31 2.32 18.33 1.70
N ILE A 32 2.52 17.12 1.14
CA ILE A 32 3.48 16.90 0.05
C ILE A 32 3.09 17.71 -1.19
N THR A 33 1.80 17.80 -1.49
CA THR A 33 1.31 18.59 -2.64
C THR A 33 1.56 20.08 -2.43
N THR A 34 1.21 20.62 -1.27
CA THR A 34 1.43 22.02 -0.93
C THR A 34 2.92 22.35 -0.94
N SER A 35 3.74 21.53 -0.29
CA SER A 35 5.20 21.69 -0.27
C SER A 35 5.80 21.65 -1.68
N LEU A 36 5.32 20.76 -2.56
CA LEU A 36 5.76 20.74 -3.95
C LEU A 36 5.44 22.05 -4.66
N ILE A 37 4.19 22.54 -4.57
CA ILE A 37 3.75 23.77 -5.22
C ILE A 37 4.55 24.98 -4.74
N GLU A 38 4.81 25.07 -3.44
CA GLU A 38 5.61 26.14 -2.83
C GLU A 38 7.07 26.15 -3.30
N GLN A 39 7.63 24.97 -3.59
CA GLN A 39 9.03 24.80 -3.99
C GLN A 39 9.27 24.91 -5.50
N LEU A 40 8.22 24.81 -6.34
CA LEU A 40 8.35 24.91 -7.81
C LEU A 40 9.09 26.18 -8.28
N PRO A 41 8.83 27.39 -7.73
CA PRO A 41 9.53 28.60 -8.18
C PRO A 41 11.01 28.63 -7.77
N LEU A 42 11.37 27.86 -6.74
CA LEU A 42 12.71 27.86 -6.13
C LEU A 42 13.62 26.79 -6.76
N HIS A 43 13.04 25.74 -7.34
CA HIS A 43 13.76 24.58 -7.88
C HIS A 43 13.31 24.26 -9.31
N PRO A 44 14.07 24.68 -10.35
CA PRO A 44 13.73 24.40 -11.75
C PRO A 44 13.52 22.92 -12.07
N GLU A 45 14.32 22.04 -11.45
CA GLU A 45 14.20 20.58 -11.58
C GLU A 45 12.84 20.05 -11.06
N LEU A 46 12.30 20.64 -9.99
CA LEU A 46 10.97 20.28 -9.48
C LEU A 46 9.85 20.77 -10.39
N LYS A 47 10.05 21.92 -11.03
CA LYS A 47 9.11 22.45 -12.02
C LYS A 47 9.03 21.53 -13.24
N GLU A 48 10.18 21.13 -13.79
CA GLU A 48 10.23 20.16 -14.89
C GLU A 48 9.58 18.82 -14.49
N PHE A 49 9.93 18.30 -13.31
CA PHE A 49 9.32 17.11 -12.72
C PHE A 49 7.79 17.20 -12.64
N TYR A 50 7.26 18.34 -12.21
CA TYR A 50 5.84 18.60 -12.06
C TYR A 50 5.14 18.73 -13.41
N GLU A 51 5.68 19.51 -14.33
CA GLU A 51 5.12 19.75 -15.68
C GLU A 51 5.10 18.46 -16.53
N MET A 52 6.09 17.58 -16.35
CA MET A 52 6.15 16.26 -17.00
C MET A 52 5.23 15.20 -16.35
N GLY A 53 4.52 15.54 -15.27
CA GLY A 53 3.60 14.61 -14.60
C GLY A 53 4.29 13.41 -13.94
N LEU A 54 5.60 13.48 -13.68
CA LEU A 54 6.39 12.35 -13.16
C LEU A 54 5.98 11.92 -11.76
N ARG A 55 5.37 12.83 -10.97
CA ARG A 55 4.80 12.53 -9.66
C ARG A 55 3.86 11.32 -9.70
N GLY A 56 3.01 11.23 -10.72
CA GLY A 56 2.05 10.14 -10.86
C GLY A 56 2.67 8.78 -11.21
N ARG A 57 3.98 8.73 -11.50
CA ARG A 57 4.71 7.51 -11.88
C ARG A 57 5.31 6.78 -10.66
N TYR A 58 5.36 7.41 -9.49
CA TYR A 58 5.85 6.80 -8.26
C TYR A 58 4.81 5.83 -7.68
N VAL A 59 5.20 4.58 -7.44
CA VAL A 59 4.32 3.54 -6.87
C VAL A 59 3.77 3.92 -5.50
N THR A 60 4.49 4.74 -4.73
CA THR A 60 4.05 5.21 -3.41
C THR A 60 2.77 6.04 -3.49
N ILE A 61 2.59 6.83 -4.54
CA ILE A 61 1.36 7.59 -4.77
C ILE A 61 0.19 6.63 -4.99
N TRP A 62 0.41 5.56 -5.78
CA TRP A 62 -0.62 4.56 -6.05
C TRP A 62 -1.00 3.81 -4.78
N ASN A 63 -0.01 3.40 -4.00
CA ASN A 63 -0.22 2.72 -2.72
C ASN A 63 -0.94 3.60 -1.70
N MET A 64 -0.62 4.90 -1.63
CA MET A 64 -1.32 5.83 -0.75
C MET A 64 -2.80 5.95 -1.14
N MET A 65 -3.12 6.01 -2.45
CA MET A 65 -4.50 5.99 -2.92
C MET A 65 -5.21 4.67 -2.56
N ILE A 66 -4.54 3.53 -2.72
CA ILE A 66 -5.08 2.22 -2.32
C ILE A 66 -5.39 2.20 -0.82
N GLN A 67 -4.50 2.72 0.02
CA GLN A 67 -4.73 2.80 1.47
C GLN A 67 -5.91 3.70 1.81
N ILE A 68 -6.04 4.88 1.19
CA ILE A 68 -7.17 5.80 1.41
C ILE A 68 -8.50 5.14 1.01
N VAL A 69 -8.55 4.51 -0.17
CA VAL A 69 -9.75 3.80 -0.64
C VAL A 69 -10.10 2.63 0.27
N TYR A 70 -9.11 1.82 0.63
CA TYR A 70 -9.31 0.69 1.53
C TYR A 70 -9.82 1.13 2.90
N THR A 71 -9.15 2.10 3.54
CA THR A 71 -9.55 2.59 4.87
C THR A 71 -10.93 3.24 4.82
N GLY A 72 -11.30 3.92 3.73
CA GLY A 72 -12.66 4.39 3.50
C GLY A 72 -13.69 3.24 3.48
N PHE A 73 -13.41 2.15 2.76
CA PHE A 73 -14.28 0.96 2.78
C PHE A 73 -14.31 0.28 4.14
N ALA A 74 -13.17 0.14 4.82
CA ALA A 74 -13.08 -0.46 6.14
C ALA A 74 -13.92 0.32 7.15
N LEU A 75 -13.78 1.65 7.20
CA LEU A 75 -14.57 2.53 8.05
C LEU A 75 -16.06 2.45 7.73
N THR A 76 -16.42 2.46 6.44
CA THR A 76 -17.83 2.35 6.01
C THR A 76 -18.44 1.04 6.51
N CYS A 77 -17.76 -0.09 6.30
CA CYS A 77 -18.24 -1.39 6.74
C CYS A 77 -18.32 -1.50 8.27
N ASP A 78 -17.25 -1.12 8.97
CA ASP A 78 -17.12 -1.33 10.41
C ASP A 78 -18.02 -0.38 11.20
N LEU A 79 -18.12 0.90 10.81
CA LEU A 79 -19.08 1.85 11.40
C LEU A 79 -20.52 1.43 11.14
N SER A 80 -20.83 0.89 9.96
CA SER A 80 -22.19 0.39 9.69
C SER A 80 -22.57 -0.76 10.61
N THR A 81 -21.62 -1.62 10.96
CA THR A 81 -21.81 -2.71 11.92
C THR A 81 -22.01 -2.16 13.34
N VAL A 82 -21.16 -1.23 13.80
CA VAL A 82 -21.32 -0.62 15.14
C VAL A 82 -22.63 0.17 15.28
N LEU A 83 -23.08 0.83 14.21
CA LEU A 83 -24.31 1.62 14.19
C LEU A 83 -25.58 0.80 13.90
N ASN A 84 -25.48 -0.53 13.76
CA ASN A 84 -26.59 -1.41 13.35
C ASN A 84 -27.27 -0.98 12.04
N LYS A 85 -26.47 -0.47 11.08
CA LYS A 85 -26.88 0.01 9.76
C LYS A 85 -26.29 -0.82 8.62
N GLU A 86 -25.95 -2.07 8.88
CA GLU A 86 -25.27 -2.95 7.91
C GLU A 86 -26.05 -3.11 6.61
N ALA A 87 -27.38 -3.13 6.68
CA ALA A 87 -28.28 -3.23 5.52
C ALA A 87 -28.15 -2.04 4.55
N MET A 88 -27.61 -0.90 5.00
CA MET A 88 -27.37 0.28 4.15
C MET A 88 -26.07 0.16 3.34
N VAL A 89 -25.17 -0.76 3.68
CA VAL A 89 -23.88 -0.94 2.99
C VAL A 89 -23.99 -2.11 2.02
N PRO A 90 -23.84 -1.90 0.71
CA PRO A 90 -23.89 -2.97 -0.28
C PRO A 90 -22.84 -4.06 0.01
N ASN A 91 -23.23 -5.34 -0.08
CA ASN A 91 -22.32 -6.48 0.10
C ASN A 91 -21.07 -6.40 -0.78
N LYS A 92 -21.17 -5.80 -1.98
CA LYS A 92 -20.03 -5.58 -2.87
C LYS A 92 -18.92 -4.75 -2.22
N ILE A 93 -19.24 -3.76 -1.36
CA ILE A 93 -18.24 -2.95 -0.66
C ILE A 93 -17.43 -3.83 0.30
N ARG A 94 -18.11 -4.75 1.02
CA ARG A 94 -17.45 -5.72 1.91
C ARG A 94 -16.52 -6.64 1.11
N THR A 95 -17.01 -7.20 0.00
CA THR A 95 -16.19 -8.03 -0.90
C THR A 95 -14.97 -7.26 -1.42
N TYR A 96 -15.17 -6.05 -1.97
CA TYR A 96 -14.08 -5.24 -2.50
C TYR A 96 -13.07 -4.83 -1.43
N ARG A 97 -13.52 -4.52 -0.20
CA ARG A 97 -12.62 -4.25 0.93
C ARG A 97 -11.62 -5.40 1.12
N ASN A 98 -12.10 -6.64 1.16
CA ASN A 98 -11.23 -7.79 1.39
C ASN A 98 -10.33 -8.08 0.18
N THR A 99 -10.87 -7.96 -1.03
CA THR A 99 -10.09 -8.09 -2.26
C THR A 99 -8.97 -7.06 -2.33
N LEU A 100 -9.24 -5.79 -2.00
CA LEU A 100 -8.24 -4.73 -1.92
C LEU A 100 -7.21 -5.03 -0.83
N PHE A 101 -7.63 -5.53 0.33
CA PHE A 101 -6.70 -5.88 1.40
C PHE A 101 -5.71 -6.95 1.00
N TYR A 102 -6.22 -8.15 0.67
CA TYR A 102 -5.40 -9.32 0.38
C TYR A 102 -4.69 -9.23 -0.97
N GLY A 103 -5.28 -8.50 -1.92
CA GLY A 103 -4.77 -8.38 -3.28
C GLY A 103 -3.80 -7.22 -3.46
N LEU A 104 -3.98 -6.11 -2.75
CA LEU A 104 -3.19 -4.90 -2.97
C LEU A 104 -2.55 -4.38 -1.69
N LEU A 105 -3.34 -3.96 -0.69
CA LEU A 105 -2.84 -3.22 0.47
C LEU A 105 -1.73 -3.98 1.20
N PHE A 106 -1.96 -5.27 1.52
CA PHE A 106 -0.95 -6.06 2.22
C PHE A 106 0.27 -6.37 1.34
N PRO A 107 0.15 -7.09 0.21
CA PRO A 107 1.32 -7.48 -0.57
C PRO A 107 2.11 -6.29 -1.14
N VAL A 108 1.44 -5.25 -1.64
CA VAL A 108 2.10 -4.07 -2.21
C VAL A 108 2.71 -3.22 -1.09
N GLY A 109 2.00 -3.04 0.03
CA GLY A 109 2.50 -2.26 1.16
C GLY A 109 3.78 -2.84 1.75
N MET A 110 3.80 -4.16 1.97
CA MET A 110 5.00 -4.86 2.42
C MET A 110 6.14 -4.78 1.40
N ALA A 111 5.84 -4.96 0.12
CA ALA A 111 6.84 -4.89 -0.96
C ALA A 111 7.46 -3.48 -1.06
N ILE A 112 6.69 -2.41 -0.91
CA ILE A 112 7.21 -1.04 -0.94
C ILE A 112 8.29 -0.85 0.13
N SER A 113 8.03 -1.22 1.38
CA SER A 113 9.02 -1.10 2.45
C SER A 113 10.23 -1.99 2.20
N ALA A 114 10.01 -3.25 1.80
CA ALA A 114 11.07 -4.23 1.60
C ALA A 114 12.01 -3.87 0.43
N VAL A 115 11.49 -3.20 -0.60
CA VAL A 115 12.28 -2.72 -1.74
C VAL A 115 12.92 -1.38 -1.41
N PHE A 116 12.16 -0.44 -0.86
CA PHE A 116 12.63 0.94 -0.66
C PHE A 116 13.80 1.03 0.31
N TRP A 117 13.70 0.47 1.51
CA TRP A 117 14.70 0.71 2.56
C TRP A 117 16.10 0.16 2.22
N PRO A 118 16.26 -1.05 1.64
CA PRO A 118 17.58 -1.52 1.24
C PRO A 118 18.24 -0.61 0.20
N TYR A 119 17.51 -0.18 -0.83
CA TYR A 119 18.03 0.74 -1.83
C TYR A 119 18.31 2.12 -1.23
N PHE A 120 17.40 2.65 -0.40
CA PHE A 120 17.55 3.95 0.27
C PHE A 120 18.81 4.01 1.16
N LEU A 121 19.08 2.93 1.89
CA LEU A 121 20.24 2.84 2.79
C LEU A 121 21.55 2.56 2.05
N TYR A 122 21.50 1.90 0.90
CA TYR A 122 22.66 1.66 0.06
C TYR A 122 23.07 2.93 -0.69
N ASP A 123 22.15 3.48 -1.47
CA ASP A 123 22.28 4.74 -2.19
C ASP A 123 20.89 5.29 -2.50
N ARG A 124 20.51 6.33 -1.76
CA ARG A 124 19.18 6.94 -1.89
C ARG A 124 18.90 7.52 -3.27
N GLU A 125 19.90 8.01 -4.01
CA GLU A 125 19.67 8.70 -5.28
C GLU A 125 19.11 7.75 -6.34
N LEU A 126 19.32 6.45 -6.17
CA LEU A 126 18.76 5.39 -7.02
C LEU A 126 17.22 5.39 -7.07
N ILE A 127 16.57 5.85 -6.00
CA ILE A 127 15.11 5.76 -5.85
C ILE A 127 14.44 7.06 -5.35
N LEU A 128 15.20 7.95 -4.71
CA LEU A 128 14.73 9.21 -4.15
C LEU A 128 15.82 10.30 -4.29
N PRO A 129 15.76 11.14 -5.34
CA PRO A 129 16.77 12.15 -5.61
C PRO A 129 16.84 13.20 -4.50
N VAL A 130 18.01 13.83 -4.31
CA VAL A 130 18.23 14.82 -3.23
C VAL A 130 17.29 16.02 -3.33
N VAL A 131 16.91 16.44 -4.55
CA VAL A 131 15.94 17.52 -4.76
C VAL A 131 14.58 17.24 -4.10
N ALA A 132 14.25 15.96 -3.88
CA ALA A 132 13.03 15.57 -3.18
C ALA A 132 13.02 16.00 -1.70
N ASP A 133 14.17 16.30 -1.08
CA ASP A 133 14.24 16.77 0.31
C ASP A 133 13.60 18.15 0.50
N ALA A 134 13.50 18.94 -0.57
CA ALA A 134 12.79 20.22 -0.54
C ALA A 134 11.27 20.02 -0.33
N ILE A 135 10.73 18.85 -0.68
CA ILE A 135 9.29 18.56 -0.68
C ILE A 135 8.88 17.45 0.30
N LEU A 136 9.81 16.59 0.69
CA LEU A 136 9.58 15.44 1.57
C LEU A 136 10.47 15.55 2.81
N SER A 137 9.86 15.77 3.97
CA SER A 137 10.59 15.63 5.22
C SER A 137 10.90 14.14 5.49
N PRO A 138 11.86 13.82 6.38
CA PRO A 138 12.12 12.45 6.81
C PRO A 138 10.87 11.75 7.37
N PHE A 139 9.97 12.52 8.00
CA PHE A 139 8.70 12.00 8.48
C PHE A 139 7.77 11.62 7.33
N ASP A 140 7.60 12.48 6.33
CA ASP A 140 6.75 12.21 5.16
C ASP A 140 7.27 11.00 4.37
N ASN A 141 8.59 10.85 4.29
CA ASN A 141 9.25 9.67 3.70
C ASN A 141 8.92 8.39 4.48
N PHE A 142 9.06 8.43 5.82
CA PHE A 142 8.68 7.29 6.67
C PHE A 142 7.17 6.98 6.61
N MET A 143 6.31 7.98 6.41
CA MET A 143 4.87 7.79 6.24
C MET A 143 4.55 6.92 5.01
N VAL A 144 5.12 7.26 3.85
CA VAL A 144 4.81 6.57 2.60
C VAL A 144 5.58 5.25 2.41
N HIS A 145 6.65 5.01 3.18
CA HIS A 145 7.49 3.81 3.07
C HIS A 145 7.54 2.91 4.31
N GLY A 146 7.15 3.39 5.49
CA GLY A 146 7.20 2.65 6.76
C GLY A 146 5.81 2.40 7.33
N VAL A 147 5.03 3.46 7.54
CA VAL A 147 3.69 3.38 8.16
C VAL A 147 2.73 2.50 7.36
N VAL A 148 2.86 2.47 6.02
CA VAL A 148 2.13 1.52 5.16
C VAL A 148 2.24 0.07 5.64
N THR A 149 3.46 -0.39 5.95
CA THR A 149 3.72 -1.77 6.39
C THR A 149 3.19 -1.99 7.80
N MET A 150 3.36 -1.00 8.68
CA MET A 150 2.83 -1.07 10.04
C MET A 150 1.31 -1.24 10.02
N TYR A 151 0.61 -0.46 9.19
CA TYR A 151 -0.85 -0.57 9.06
C TYR A 151 -1.27 -1.89 8.39
N ALA A 152 -0.59 -2.32 7.33
CA ALA A 152 -0.88 -3.60 6.68
C ALA A 152 -0.81 -4.78 7.67
N VAL A 153 0.23 -4.82 8.51
CA VAL A 153 0.39 -5.84 9.57
C VAL A 153 -0.68 -5.68 10.64
N PHE A 154 -0.92 -4.45 11.11
CA PHE A 154 -1.97 -4.16 12.09
C PHE A 154 -3.33 -4.67 11.62
N GLU A 155 -3.73 -4.32 10.40
CA GLU A 155 -5.00 -4.72 9.82
C GLU A 155 -5.06 -6.24 9.62
N LEU A 156 -3.97 -6.88 9.18
CA LEU A 156 -3.92 -8.35 9.06
C LEU A 156 -4.16 -9.05 10.40
N VAL A 157 -3.66 -8.47 11.49
CA VAL A 157 -3.91 -8.98 12.84
C VAL A 157 -5.39 -8.91 13.14
N PHE A 158 -6.05 -7.78 12.95
CA PHE A 158 -7.43 -7.60 13.42
C PHE A 158 -8.52 -8.03 12.43
N ILE A 159 -8.19 -8.21 11.15
CA ILE A 159 -9.18 -8.53 10.12
C ILE A 159 -9.93 -9.83 10.46
N PRO A 160 -11.28 -9.84 10.33
CA PRO A 160 -12.06 -11.07 10.45
C PRO A 160 -11.66 -12.10 9.38
N ARG A 161 -11.61 -13.39 9.74
CA ARG A 161 -11.43 -14.46 8.75
C ARG A 161 -12.69 -14.54 7.93
N GLU A 162 -12.56 -14.26 6.64
CA GLU A 162 -13.57 -14.70 5.71
C GLU A 162 -13.36 -16.18 5.38
N THR A 163 -14.45 -16.88 5.11
CA THR A 163 -14.39 -18.24 4.60
C THR A 163 -13.53 -18.24 3.33
N LYS A 164 -12.55 -19.15 3.26
CA LYS A 164 -11.45 -19.24 2.27
C LYS A 164 -11.88 -19.35 0.78
N ASN A 165 -13.14 -19.10 0.45
CA ASN A 165 -13.77 -19.55 -0.79
C ASN A 165 -13.52 -18.66 -2.02
N ASP A 166 -12.77 -17.56 -1.93
CA ASP A 166 -12.47 -16.73 -3.12
C ASP A 166 -11.03 -16.17 -3.18
N LEU A 167 -10.04 -17.01 -2.87
CA LEU A 167 -8.62 -16.66 -2.99
C LEU A 167 -8.19 -16.32 -4.44
N TYR A 168 -8.96 -16.74 -5.44
CA TYR A 168 -8.69 -16.46 -6.85
C TYR A 168 -8.97 -15.01 -7.25
N SER A 169 -9.80 -14.28 -6.49
CA SER A 169 -10.08 -12.88 -6.78
C SER A 169 -8.89 -11.98 -6.42
N PRO A 170 -8.32 -11.98 -5.19
CA PRO A 170 -7.21 -11.10 -4.81
C PRO A 170 -5.95 -11.18 -5.66
N ILE A 171 -5.50 -12.38 -6.05
CA ILE A 171 -4.25 -12.54 -6.84
C ILE A 171 -4.38 -11.92 -8.23
N LYS A 172 -5.59 -11.93 -8.83
CA LYS A 172 -5.82 -11.30 -10.14
C LYS A 172 -5.60 -9.79 -10.06
N TYR A 173 -6.11 -9.14 -9.01
CA TYR A 173 -5.89 -7.70 -8.81
C TYR A 173 -4.42 -7.38 -8.58
N LEU A 174 -3.69 -8.22 -7.83
CA LEU A 174 -2.25 -8.06 -7.67
C LEU A 174 -1.52 -8.16 -9.01
N SER A 175 -1.84 -9.16 -9.83
CA SER A 175 -1.25 -9.33 -11.16
C SER A 175 -1.56 -8.14 -12.06
N TRP A 176 -2.81 -7.68 -12.11
CA TRP A 176 -3.20 -6.50 -12.88
C TRP A 176 -2.45 -5.25 -12.42
N PHE A 177 -2.32 -5.03 -11.11
CA PHE A 177 -1.57 -3.91 -10.56
C PHE A 177 -0.10 -3.94 -11.01
N ASN A 178 0.57 -5.08 -10.86
CA ASN A 178 1.99 -5.20 -11.25
C ASN A 178 2.18 -5.00 -12.76
N VAL A 179 1.32 -5.61 -13.60
CA VAL A 179 1.35 -5.42 -15.06
C VAL A 179 1.13 -3.95 -15.41
N LEU A 180 0.10 -3.32 -14.86
CA LEU A 180 -0.22 -1.92 -15.12
C LEU A 180 0.92 -0.98 -14.68
N TYR A 181 1.56 -1.28 -13.56
CA TYR A 181 2.67 -0.49 -13.08
C TYR A 181 3.92 -0.64 -13.96
N VAL A 182 4.28 -1.87 -14.36
CA VAL A 182 5.39 -2.12 -15.29
C VAL A 182 5.13 -1.45 -16.64
N LEU A 183 3.89 -1.54 -17.16
CA LEU A 183 3.48 -0.83 -18.37
C LEU A 183 3.60 0.68 -18.20
N THR A 184 3.26 1.23 -17.03
CA THR A 184 3.42 2.65 -16.74
C THR A 184 4.88 3.07 -16.82
N ILE A 185 5.80 2.29 -16.24
CA ILE A 185 7.24 2.57 -16.27
C ILE A 185 7.78 2.54 -17.71
N PHE A 186 7.42 1.53 -18.50
CA PHE A 186 7.83 1.45 -19.90
C PHE A 186 7.20 2.54 -20.77
N PHE A 187 5.94 2.88 -20.53
CA PHE A 187 5.24 3.97 -21.22
C PHE A 187 5.94 5.31 -20.95
N THR A 188 6.30 5.58 -19.69
CA THR A 188 7.04 6.80 -19.33
C THR A 188 8.37 6.92 -20.07
N ARG A 189 9.12 5.81 -20.21
CA ARG A 189 10.42 5.80 -20.89
C ARG A 189 10.31 5.87 -22.41
N TYR A 190 9.41 5.12 -23.03
CA TYR A 190 9.43 4.90 -24.48
C TYR A 190 8.35 5.64 -25.27
N VAL A 191 7.33 6.19 -24.61
CA VAL A 191 6.19 6.83 -25.29
C VAL A 191 5.96 8.27 -24.83
N ASP A 192 6.10 8.56 -23.54
CA ASP A 192 5.67 9.82 -22.93
C ASP A 192 6.81 10.83 -22.75
N VAL A 193 7.57 10.71 -21.66
CA VAL A 193 8.55 11.72 -21.24
C VAL A 193 9.97 11.41 -21.76
N GLY A 194 10.25 10.15 -22.08
CA GLY A 194 11.58 9.74 -22.53
C GLY A 194 12.55 9.47 -21.37
N MET A 195 12.09 9.49 -20.12
CA MET A 195 12.91 9.30 -18.92
C MET A 195 12.43 8.13 -18.07
N TRP A 196 13.31 7.59 -17.23
CA TRP A 196 12.93 6.61 -16.21
C TRP A 196 12.37 7.30 -14.98
N ALA A 197 11.35 6.71 -14.35
CA ALA A 197 10.79 7.22 -13.10
C ALA A 197 11.73 7.04 -11.89
N TYR A 198 12.69 6.11 -12.00
CA TYR A 198 13.70 5.83 -10.97
C TYR A 198 15.09 5.77 -11.60
N GLU A 199 16.06 6.35 -10.94
CA GLU A 199 17.44 6.43 -11.41
C GLU A 199 18.09 5.05 -11.54
N ILE A 200 17.72 4.09 -10.68
CA ILE A 200 18.18 2.70 -10.77
C ILE A 200 17.88 2.05 -12.13
N LEU A 201 16.78 2.43 -12.78
CA LEU A 201 16.42 1.91 -14.10
C LEU A 201 17.28 2.55 -15.19
N ARG A 202 17.64 3.83 -15.02
CA ARG A 202 18.55 4.53 -15.94
C ARG A 202 19.95 3.95 -15.90
N VAL A 203 20.51 3.73 -14.71
CA VAL A 203 21.89 3.21 -14.57
C VAL A 203 22.03 1.74 -14.97
N THR A 204 20.93 0.99 -14.98
CA THR A 204 20.92 -0.41 -15.42
C THR A 204 20.48 -0.59 -16.88
N GLU A 205 20.08 0.49 -17.56
CA GLU A 205 19.63 0.46 -18.95
C GLU A 205 20.71 -0.12 -19.88
N GLY A 206 20.29 -0.98 -20.82
CA GLY A 206 21.20 -1.68 -21.72
C GLY A 206 21.93 -2.89 -21.11
N THR A 207 21.67 -3.23 -19.84
CA THR A 207 22.23 -4.41 -19.17
C THR A 207 21.14 -5.41 -18.76
N PRO A 208 21.48 -6.69 -18.53
CA PRO A 208 20.54 -7.67 -17.97
C PRO A 208 19.96 -7.26 -16.60
N TRP A 209 20.66 -6.40 -15.85
CA TRP A 209 20.25 -5.94 -14.52
C TRP A 209 18.94 -5.16 -14.54
N LEU A 210 18.62 -4.46 -15.64
CA LEU A 210 17.37 -3.71 -15.78
C LEU A 210 16.16 -4.61 -15.53
N TYR A 211 16.14 -5.79 -16.14
CA TYR A 211 15.02 -6.73 -16.01
C TYR A 211 14.93 -7.32 -14.59
N LEU A 212 16.08 -7.51 -13.92
CA LEU A 212 16.10 -7.99 -12.54
C LEU A 212 15.60 -6.92 -11.56
N VAL A 213 15.98 -5.65 -11.76
CA VAL A 213 15.49 -4.53 -10.95
C VAL A 213 13.98 -4.33 -11.13
N ILE A 214 13.45 -4.49 -12.34
CA ILE A 214 12.00 -4.44 -12.61
C ILE A 214 11.28 -5.66 -12.00
N ALA A 215 11.87 -6.85 -12.11
CA ALA A 215 11.27 -8.07 -11.57
C ALA A 215 11.26 -8.11 -10.04
N HIS A 216 12.26 -7.52 -9.37
CA HIS A 216 12.42 -7.61 -7.92
C HIS A 216 11.19 -7.12 -7.12
N PRO A 217 10.62 -5.92 -7.34
CA PRO A 217 9.40 -5.48 -6.67
C PRO A 217 8.20 -6.39 -6.94
N VAL A 218 8.08 -6.91 -8.17
CA VAL A 218 6.99 -7.83 -8.56
C VAL A 218 7.12 -9.14 -7.79
N LEU A 219 8.33 -9.69 -7.67
CA LEU A 219 8.61 -10.89 -6.89
C LEU A 219 8.34 -10.66 -5.40
N CYS A 220 8.70 -9.50 -4.84
CA CYS A 220 8.35 -9.14 -3.46
C CYS A 220 6.84 -9.11 -3.24
N CYS A 221 6.08 -8.51 -4.16
CA CYS A 221 4.61 -8.50 -4.12
C CYS A 221 4.03 -9.92 -4.02
N PHE A 222 4.46 -10.85 -4.88
CA PHE A 222 3.99 -12.24 -4.85
C PHE A 222 4.48 -13.02 -3.63
N PHE A 223 5.71 -12.75 -3.17
CA PHE A 223 6.24 -13.33 -1.94
C PHE A 223 5.37 -12.94 -0.74
N PHE A 224 5.12 -11.64 -0.54
CA PHE A 224 4.28 -11.18 0.56
C PHE A 224 2.82 -11.61 0.40
N TYR A 225 2.33 -11.74 -0.83
CA TYR A 225 1.03 -12.35 -1.09
C TYR A 225 0.94 -13.78 -0.56
N ALA A 226 1.98 -14.59 -0.73
CA ALA A 226 2.01 -15.97 -0.20
C ALA A 226 2.18 -16.01 1.33
N VAL A 227 3.06 -15.14 1.86
CA VAL A 227 3.35 -15.06 3.30
C VAL A 227 2.12 -14.67 4.12
N GLN A 228 1.30 -13.75 3.62
CA GLN A 228 0.13 -13.26 4.36
C GLN A 228 -0.82 -14.38 4.79
N TRP A 229 -0.99 -15.41 3.96
CA TRP A 229 -1.89 -16.53 4.25
C TRP A 229 -1.37 -17.40 5.39
N LYS A 230 -0.04 -17.60 5.46
CA LYS A 230 0.60 -18.31 6.57
C LYS A 230 0.44 -17.54 7.87
N ILE A 231 0.65 -16.22 7.84
CA ILE A 231 0.46 -15.35 9.01
C ILE A 231 -1.01 -15.39 9.46
N LEU A 232 -1.95 -15.25 8.53
CA LEU A 232 -3.38 -15.28 8.81
C LEU A 232 -3.79 -16.61 9.44
N ASP A 233 -3.39 -17.75 8.87
CA ASP A 233 -3.70 -19.07 9.42
C ASP A 233 -3.10 -19.24 10.83
N ALA A 234 -1.87 -18.78 11.07
CA ALA A 234 -1.24 -18.83 12.40
C ALA A 234 -1.98 -17.96 13.44
N ILE A 235 -2.43 -16.76 13.07
CA ILE A 235 -3.23 -15.88 13.94
C ILE A 235 -4.54 -16.57 14.35
N TRP A 236 -5.23 -17.17 13.38
CA TRP A 236 -6.53 -17.79 13.62
C TRP A 236 -6.44 -19.10 14.40
N GLN A 237 -5.45 -19.96 14.11
CA GLN A 237 -5.17 -21.15 14.91
C GLN A 237 -4.92 -20.79 16.38
N LYS A 238 -4.11 -19.74 16.63
CA LYS A 238 -3.85 -19.27 17.99
C LYS A 238 -5.12 -18.77 18.67
N ARG A 239 -5.95 -18.01 17.97
CA ARG A 239 -7.24 -17.51 18.48
C ARG A 239 -8.19 -18.64 18.87
N GLU A 240 -8.36 -19.62 17.99
CA GLU A 240 -9.20 -20.80 18.24
C GLU A 240 -8.71 -21.55 19.48
N SER A 241 -7.39 -21.80 19.59
CA SER A 241 -6.81 -22.49 20.76
C SER A 241 -6.96 -21.74 22.09
N LEU A 242 -6.98 -20.41 22.07
CA LEU A 242 -7.18 -19.59 23.27
C LEU A 242 -8.64 -19.58 23.71
N LEU A 243 -9.57 -19.66 22.76
CA LEU A 243 -10.99 -19.79 23.06
C LEU A 243 -11.28 -21.16 23.69
N GLU A 244 -10.70 -22.23 23.16
CA GLU A 244 -10.84 -23.59 23.72
C GLU A 244 -10.28 -23.71 25.15
N LYS A 245 -9.22 -22.96 25.49
CA LYS A 245 -8.63 -22.97 26.85
C LYS A 245 -9.41 -22.14 27.88
N ASN A 246 -10.25 -21.22 27.44
CA ASN A 246 -11.03 -20.31 28.29
C ASN A 246 -12.51 -20.74 28.41
N LEU A 247 -12.89 -21.84 27.77
CA LEU A 247 -14.18 -22.53 27.89
C LEU A 247 -14.05 -23.72 28.83
#